data_AF-A0A538FSH8-F1
#
_entry.id   AF-A0A538FSH8-F1
#
_cell.length_a   1.000
_cell.length_b   1.000
_cell.length_c   1.000
_cell.angle_alpha   90.00
_cell.angle_beta   90.00
_cell.angle_gamma   90.00
#
_symmetry.space_group_name_H-M   'P 1'
#
loop_
_entity.id
_entity.type
_entity.pdbx_description
1 polymer ?
#
loop_
_entity_poly.entity_id
_entity_poly.type
_entity_poly.pdbx_seq_one_letter_code
_entity_poly.pdbx_strand_id
1 'polypeptide(L)'
;MVVFSRSVLGAVLLWSGAAKVVARSWAGTAAEFGVPRALRPAIPLSELVLGASLITGLARPWTALATTAMLAAFSAAIALHLARGQAVPCGCFGDVSSRPVGPPDLVRNASFICLAAVAAGPPRAAAVFAFGAAALGGGVWIGLEVVTASRRHRPPSPGGHPHRRG
;
A
#
# COMPACT_ATOMS: atom_id res chain seq x y z
N MET A 1 -23.12 -13.45 -2.48
CA MET A 1 -22.26 -12.24 -2.50
C MET A 1 -20.98 -12.37 -1.67
N VAL A 2 -21.05 -12.69 -0.37
CA VAL A 2 -19.87 -12.71 0.53
C VAL A 2 -18.74 -13.67 0.08
N VAL A 3 -19.08 -14.83 -0.50
CA VAL A 3 -18.10 -15.79 -1.04
C VAL A 3 -17.43 -15.27 -2.32
N PHE A 4 -18.18 -14.60 -3.18
CA PHE A 4 -17.64 -14.02 -4.40
C PHE A 4 -16.65 -12.89 -4.09
N SER A 5 -17.03 -11.95 -3.22
CA SER A 5 -16.18 -10.81 -2.85
C SER A 5 -14.86 -11.24 -2.21
N ARG A 6 -14.88 -12.26 -1.34
CA ARG A 6 -13.65 -12.77 -0.72
C ARG A 6 -12.74 -13.47 -1.71
N SER A 7 -13.31 -14.22 -2.67
CA SER A 7 -12.52 -14.93 -3.67
C SER A 7 -11.85 -13.95 -4.63
N VAL A 8 -12.58 -12.92 -5.08
CA VAL A 8 -12.01 -11.85 -5.92
C VAL A 8 -10.90 -11.12 -5.18
N LEU A 9 -11.16 -10.64 -3.96
CA LEU A 9 -10.17 -9.89 -3.18
C LEU A 9 -8.94 -10.75 -2.85
N GLY A 10 -9.17 -12.01 -2.48
CA GLY A 10 -8.12 -12.97 -2.20
C GLY A 10 -7.27 -13.30 -3.42
N ALA A 11 -7.87 -13.50 -4.59
CA ALA A 11 -7.15 -13.72 -5.84
C ALA A 11 -6.28 -12.52 -6.23
N VAL A 12 -6.78 -11.30 -6.08
CA VAL A 12 -6.00 -10.08 -6.33
C VAL A 12 -4.80 -9.97 -5.39
N LEU A 13 -4.98 -10.25 -4.10
CA LEU A 13 -3.89 -10.23 -3.12
C LEU A 13 -2.85 -11.30 -3.40
N LEU A 14 -3.27 -12.52 -3.76
CA LEU A 14 -2.36 -13.58 -4.15
C LEU A 14 -1.55 -13.20 -5.39
N TRP A 15 -2.21 -12.65 -6.41
CA TRP A 15 -1.54 -12.18 -7.62
C TRP A 15 -0.53 -11.06 -7.33
N SER A 16 -0.95 -10.07 -6.55
CA SER A 16 -0.11 -8.97 -6.08
C SER A 16 1.12 -9.46 -5.31
N GLY A 17 0.92 -10.35 -4.34
CA GLY A 17 1.99 -10.90 -3.51
C GLY A 17 2.96 -11.74 -4.33
N ALA A 18 2.45 -12.63 -5.19
CA ALA A 18 3.27 -13.44 -6.09
C ALA A 18 4.11 -12.57 -7.04
N ALA A 19 3.51 -11.54 -7.64
CA ALA A 19 4.22 -10.62 -8.52
C ALA A 19 5.37 -9.90 -7.81
N LYS A 20 5.18 -9.52 -6.53
CA LYS A 20 6.24 -8.89 -5.72
C LYS A 20 7.32 -9.86 -5.26
N VAL A 21 7.00 -11.13 -5.01
CA VAL A 21 7.99 -12.16 -4.66
C VAL A 21 8.90 -12.46 -5.85
N VAL A 22 8.35 -12.45 -7.06
CA VAL A 22 9.11 -12.71 -8.30
C VAL A 22 9.88 -11.46 -8.77
N ALA A 23 9.34 -10.27 -8.55
CA ALA A 23 9.95 -9.02 -8.99
C ALA A 23 11.21 -8.67 -8.18
N ARG A 24 12.36 -8.59 -8.86
CA ARG A 24 13.63 -8.16 -8.25
C ARG A 24 13.63 -6.66 -7.93
N SER A 25 12.80 -5.88 -8.61
CA SER A 25 12.64 -4.43 -8.41
C SER A 25 11.91 -4.07 -7.11
N TRP A 26 11.15 -5.00 -6.51
CA TRP A 26 10.30 -4.72 -5.35
C TRP A 26 11.07 -4.07 -4.20
N ALA A 27 12.29 -4.53 -3.91
CA ALA A 27 13.09 -3.99 -2.82
C ALA A 27 13.50 -2.52 -3.06
N GLY A 28 13.66 -2.10 -4.31
CA GLY A 28 13.92 -0.71 -4.72
C GLY A 28 12.66 0.13 -4.65
N THR A 29 11.55 -0.35 -5.24
CA THR A 29 10.26 0.34 -5.18
C THR A 29 9.80 0.55 -3.74
N ALA A 30 9.90 -0.48 -2.88
CA ALA A 30 9.57 -0.35 -1.47
C ALA A 30 10.45 0.67 -0.74
N ALA A 31 11.72 0.81 -1.15
CA ALA A 31 12.60 1.84 -0.60
C ALA A 31 12.17 3.26 -1.03
N GLU A 32 11.72 3.44 -2.27
CA GLU A 32 11.18 4.71 -2.77
C GLU A 32 9.90 5.11 -2.02
N PHE A 33 9.06 4.15 -1.64
CA PHE A 33 7.91 4.36 -0.75
C PHE A 33 8.30 4.59 0.73
N GLY A 34 9.58 4.53 1.08
CA GLY A 34 10.07 4.75 2.45
C GLY A 34 9.95 3.54 3.38
N VAL A 35 9.74 2.32 2.84
CA VAL A 35 9.59 1.11 3.64
C VAL A 35 10.94 0.65 4.24
N PRO A 36 11.03 0.47 5.57
CA PRO A 36 12.22 -0.06 6.24
C PRO A 36 12.65 -1.42 5.68
N ARG A 37 13.95 -1.68 5.60
CA ARG A 37 14.50 -2.95 5.03
C ARG A 37 13.86 -4.21 5.62
N ALA A 38 13.61 -4.21 6.94
CA ALA A 38 13.01 -5.34 7.64
C ALA A 38 11.56 -5.64 7.20
N LEU A 39 10.81 -4.63 6.78
CA LEU A 39 9.39 -4.78 6.40
C LEU A 39 9.18 -5.09 4.92
N ARG A 40 10.20 -4.90 4.06
CA ARG A 40 10.08 -5.16 2.62
C ARG A 40 9.69 -6.60 2.27
N PRO A 41 10.25 -7.66 2.88
CA PRO A 41 9.78 -9.03 2.61
C PRO A 41 8.47 -9.36 3.33
N ALA A 42 8.15 -8.66 4.43
CA ALA A 42 6.94 -8.92 5.21
C ALA A 42 5.66 -8.53 4.44
N ILE A 43 5.72 -7.45 3.64
CA ILE A 43 4.58 -6.99 2.83
C ILE A 43 4.08 -8.06 1.84
N PRO A 44 4.89 -8.56 0.89
CA PRO A 44 4.41 -9.56 -0.07
C PRO A 44 3.98 -10.87 0.59
N LEU A 45 4.64 -11.28 1.69
CA LEU A 45 4.20 -12.43 2.47
C LEU A 45 2.83 -12.19 3.11
N SER A 46 2.59 -11.00 3.65
CA SER A 46 1.29 -10.64 4.22
C SER A 46 0.18 -10.63 3.16
N GLU A 47 0.48 -10.19 1.93
CA GLU A 47 -0.46 -10.25 0.81
C GLU A 47 -0.84 -11.70 0.48
N LEU A 48 0.14 -12.61 0.43
CA LEU A 48 -0.11 -14.02 0.17
C LEU A 48 -0.94 -14.68 1.27
N VAL A 49 -0.57 -14.45 2.53
CA VAL A 49 -1.25 -15.03 3.70
C VAL A 49 -2.70 -14.51 3.81
N LEU A 50 -2.90 -13.19 3.66
CA LEU A 50 -4.24 -12.60 3.68
C LEU A 50 -5.07 -13.06 2.49
N GLY A 51 -4.48 -13.16 1.30
CA GLY A 51 -5.14 -13.65 0.10
C GLY A 51 -5.64 -15.09 0.25
N ALA A 52 -4.77 -16.00 0.69
CA ALA A 52 -5.12 -17.39 0.95
C ALA A 52 -6.19 -17.53 2.05
N SER A 53 -6.08 -16.73 3.11
CA SER A 53 -7.05 -16.74 4.22
C SER A 53 -8.41 -16.22 3.80
N LEU A 54 -8.47 -15.23 2.90
CA LEU A 54 -9.73 -14.72 2.33
C LEU A 54 -10.42 -15.76 1.45
N ILE A 55 -9.67 -16.51 0.64
CA ILE A 55 -10.24 -17.56 -0.23
C ILE A 55 -10.79 -18.71 0.62
N THR A 56 -10.00 -19.20 1.58
CA THR A 56 -10.41 -20.30 2.48
C THR A 56 -11.46 -19.87 3.50
N GLY A 57 -11.67 -18.57 3.69
CA GLY A 57 -12.62 -18.01 4.65
C GLY A 57 -12.14 -18.11 6.10
N LEU A 58 -10.84 -18.33 6.33
CA LEU A 58 -10.26 -18.53 7.65
C LEU A 58 -10.18 -17.21 8.45
N ALA A 59 -10.28 -17.31 9.78
CA ALA A 59 -10.08 -16.21 10.74
C ALA A 59 -10.96 -14.96 10.51
N ARG A 60 -12.17 -15.14 10.00
CA ARG A 60 -13.16 -14.04 9.88
C ARG A 60 -13.61 -13.60 11.29
N PRO A 61 -13.64 -12.30 11.62
CA PRO A 61 -13.53 -11.12 10.73
C PRO A 61 -12.12 -10.51 10.62
N TRP A 62 -11.15 -11.03 11.35
CA TRP A 62 -9.81 -10.44 11.49
C TRP A 62 -9.07 -10.32 10.16
N THR A 63 -9.22 -11.28 9.27
CA THR A 63 -8.64 -11.24 7.91
C THR A 63 -9.17 -10.07 7.08
N ALA A 64 -10.47 -9.78 7.14
CA ALA A 64 -11.05 -8.63 6.44
C ALA A 64 -10.55 -7.29 7.02
N LEU A 65 -10.45 -7.18 8.34
CA LEU A 65 -9.90 -6.00 9.01
C LEU A 65 -8.43 -5.77 8.65
N ALA A 66 -7.60 -6.82 8.70
CA ALA A 66 -6.18 -6.75 8.34
C ALA A 66 -5.98 -6.37 6.87
N THR A 67 -6.76 -6.94 5.95
CA THR A 67 -6.74 -6.55 4.53
C THR A 67 -7.10 -5.08 4.35
N THR A 68 -8.14 -4.60 5.04
CA THR A 68 -8.52 -3.18 4.99
C THR A 68 -7.44 -2.27 5.57
N ALA A 69 -6.78 -2.67 6.67
CA ALA A 69 -5.64 -1.97 7.25
C ALA A 69 -4.54 -1.76 6.22
N MET A 70 -4.18 -2.84 5.53
CA MET A 70 -3.11 -2.85 4.55
C MET A 70 -3.45 -2.00 3.32
N LEU A 71 -4.68 -2.12 2.80
CA LEU A 71 -5.18 -1.30 1.68
C LEU A 71 -5.24 0.19 2.06
N ALA A 72 -5.66 0.51 3.29
CA ALA A 72 -5.65 1.86 3.82
C ALA A 72 -4.21 2.42 3.88
N ALA A 73 -3.26 1.68 4.45
CA ALA A 73 -1.86 2.09 4.53
C ALA A 73 -1.26 2.35 3.13
N PHE A 74 -1.51 1.46 2.16
CA PHE A 74 -1.09 1.67 0.78
C PHE A 74 -1.74 2.91 0.15
N SER A 75 -3.02 3.15 0.41
CA SER A 75 -3.72 4.31 -0.13
C SER A 75 -3.21 5.62 0.46
N ALA A 76 -2.89 5.64 1.75
CA ALA A 76 -2.24 6.78 2.39
C ALA A 76 -0.86 7.05 1.77
N ALA A 77 -0.05 6.02 1.56
CA ALA A 77 1.25 6.15 0.90
C ALA A 77 1.11 6.71 -0.53
N ILE A 78 0.17 6.20 -1.33
CA ILE A 78 -0.10 6.70 -2.69
C ILE A 78 -0.56 8.16 -2.65
N ALA A 79 -1.51 8.51 -1.77
CA ALA A 79 -2.03 9.86 -1.65
C ALA A 79 -0.94 10.88 -1.27
N LEU A 80 -0.02 10.50 -0.37
CA LEU A 80 1.12 11.34 0.01
C LEU A 80 2.08 11.60 -1.16
N HIS A 81 2.35 10.59 -2.00
CA HIS A 81 3.22 10.77 -3.17
C HIS A 81 2.54 11.60 -4.27
N LEU A 82 1.24 11.38 -4.50
CA LEU A 82 0.43 12.18 -5.43
C LEU A 82 0.34 13.65 -5.01
N ALA A 83 0.10 13.91 -3.72
CA ALA A 83 0.07 15.28 -3.17
C ALA A 83 1.41 16.02 -3.32
N ARG A 84 2.51 15.29 -3.52
CA ARG A 84 3.85 15.84 -3.75
C ARG A 84 4.26 15.90 -5.21
N GLY A 85 3.39 15.47 -6.14
CA GLY A 85 3.73 15.36 -7.56
C GLY A 85 4.88 14.38 -7.84
N GLN A 86 5.13 13.42 -6.95
CA GLN A 86 6.20 12.43 -7.13
C GLN A 86 5.69 11.26 -7.96
N ALA A 87 6.32 11.03 -9.12
CA ALA A 87 6.05 9.87 -9.96
C ALA A 87 6.84 8.67 -9.43
N VAL A 88 6.21 7.88 -8.55
CA VAL A 88 6.76 6.62 -8.02
C VAL A 88 6.09 5.45 -8.74
N PRO A 89 6.80 4.39 -9.14
CA PRO A 89 6.18 3.21 -9.76
C PRO A 89 5.14 2.56 -8.83
N CYS A 90 4.02 2.09 -9.39
CA CYS A 90 2.90 1.52 -8.64
C CYS A 90 3.32 0.42 -7.65
N GLY A 91 4.29 -0.42 -8.01
CA GLY A 91 4.88 -1.45 -7.13
C GLY A 91 3.91 -2.57 -6.70
N CYS A 92 2.60 -2.34 -6.75
CA CYS A 92 1.56 -3.27 -6.33
C CYS A 92 1.59 -4.59 -7.11
N PHE A 93 1.98 -4.55 -8.39
CA PHE A 93 2.07 -5.74 -9.25
C PHE A 93 3.52 -6.06 -9.65
N GLY A 94 4.49 -5.67 -8.82
CA GLY A 94 5.91 -5.84 -9.14
C GLY A 94 6.27 -5.22 -10.50
N ASP A 95 7.04 -5.95 -11.31
CA ASP A 95 7.49 -5.52 -12.64
C ASP A 95 6.38 -5.50 -13.71
N VAL A 96 5.20 -6.04 -13.41
CA VAL A 96 4.07 -6.09 -14.36
C VAL A 96 3.47 -4.70 -14.60
N SER A 97 3.66 -3.77 -13.67
CA SER A 97 3.20 -2.39 -13.82
C SER A 97 4.30 -1.40 -13.45
N SER A 98 5.02 -0.95 -14.48
CA SER A 98 6.01 0.14 -14.40
C SER A 98 5.38 1.54 -14.48
N ARG A 99 4.04 1.62 -14.55
CA ARG A 99 3.33 2.89 -14.59
C ARG A 99 3.49 3.63 -13.24
N PRO A 100 3.71 4.94 -13.25
CA PRO A 100 3.69 5.73 -12.03
C PRO A 100 2.31 5.69 -11.38
N VAL A 101 2.28 5.73 -10.04
CA VAL A 101 1.04 5.80 -9.25
C VAL A 101 0.18 6.97 -9.69
N GLY A 102 -1.12 6.74 -9.79
CA GLY A 102 -2.10 7.75 -10.21
C GLY A 102 -3.38 7.74 -9.36
N PRO A 103 -4.27 8.73 -9.56
CA PRO A 103 -5.62 8.72 -8.98
C PRO A 103 -6.42 7.42 -9.21
N PRO A 104 -6.28 6.70 -10.35
CA PRO A 104 -6.94 5.42 -10.54
C PRO A 104 -6.55 4.35 -9.51
N ASP A 105 -5.33 4.37 -8.98
CA ASP A 105 -4.89 3.41 -7.97
C ASP A 105 -5.61 3.62 -6.63
N LEU A 106 -5.95 4.87 -6.28
CA LEU A 106 -6.77 5.18 -5.10
C LEU A 106 -8.20 4.66 -5.27
N VAL A 107 -8.79 4.83 -6.44
CA VAL A 107 -10.14 4.32 -6.76
C VAL A 107 -10.15 2.79 -6.69
N ARG A 108 -9.12 2.13 -7.23
CA ARG A 108 -8.96 0.68 -7.15
C ARG A 108 -8.85 0.20 -5.69
N ASN A 109 -8.06 0.86 -4.86
CA ASN A 109 -7.94 0.46 -3.46
C ASN A 109 -9.23 0.72 -2.68
N ALA A 110 -9.94 1.81 -2.96
CA ALA A 110 -11.23 2.10 -2.35
C ALA A 110 -12.28 1.03 -2.71
N SER A 111 -12.31 0.56 -3.97
CA SER A 111 -13.22 -0.51 -4.37
C SER A 111 -12.88 -1.85 -3.70
N PHE A 112 -11.58 -2.14 -3.49
CA PHE A 112 -11.15 -3.31 -2.72
C PHE A 112 -11.51 -3.21 -1.23
N ILE A 113 -11.46 -2.03 -0.62
CA ILE A 113 -11.94 -1.81 0.75
C ILE A 113 -13.46 -2.04 0.84
N CYS A 114 -14.24 -1.56 -0.13
CA CYS A 114 -15.67 -1.85 -0.20
C CYS A 114 -15.94 -3.36 -0.34
N LEU A 115 -15.16 -4.07 -1.18
CA LEU A 115 -15.26 -5.53 -1.30
C LEU A 115 -14.88 -6.25 0.00
N ALA A 116 -13.89 -5.74 0.75
CA ALA A 116 -13.53 -6.26 2.07
C ALA A 116 -14.68 -6.10 3.08
N ALA A 117 -15.38 -4.96 3.07
CA ALA A 117 -16.56 -4.72 3.92
C ALA A 117 -17.71 -5.68 3.57
N VAL A 118 -17.98 -5.90 2.28
CA VAL A 118 -18.97 -6.89 1.82
C VAL A 118 -18.55 -8.32 2.21
N ALA A 119 -17.25 -8.63 2.14
CA ALA A 119 -16.72 -9.92 2.56
C ALA A 119 -16.84 -10.13 4.08
N ALA A 120 -16.77 -9.08 4.91
CA ALA A 120 -16.93 -9.18 6.37
C ALA A 120 -18.38 -9.43 6.82
N GLY A 121 -19.35 -9.05 6.00
CA GLY A 121 -20.79 -9.22 6.24
C GLY A 121 -21.46 -8.04 6.97
N PRO A 122 -22.79 -7.91 6.92
CA PRO A 122 -23.54 -6.72 7.31
C PRO A 122 -23.28 -6.19 8.74
N PRO A 123 -23.27 -7.01 9.82
CA PRO A 123 -23.01 -6.49 11.16
C PRO A 123 -21.58 -5.99 11.37
N ARG A 124 -20.66 -6.25 10.43
CA ARG A 124 -19.22 -5.95 10.55
C ARG A 124 -18.72 -4.99 9.48
N ALA A 125 -19.54 -4.65 8.49
CA ALA A 125 -19.18 -3.70 7.44
C ALA A 125 -18.85 -2.31 8.00
N ALA A 126 -19.64 -1.82 8.98
CA ALA A 126 -19.38 -0.55 9.65
C ALA A 126 -18.03 -0.56 10.39
N ALA A 127 -17.68 -1.66 11.05
CA ALA A 127 -16.38 -1.81 11.71
C ALA A 127 -15.22 -1.78 10.71
N VAL A 128 -15.39 -2.40 9.53
CA VAL A 128 -14.38 -2.36 8.46
C VAL A 128 -14.18 -0.93 7.93
N PHE A 129 -15.25 -0.18 7.70
CA PHE A 129 -15.13 1.20 7.24
C PHE A 129 -14.55 2.14 8.31
N ALA A 130 -15.01 2.03 9.56
CA ALA A 130 -14.47 2.81 10.68
C ALA A 130 -12.97 2.53 10.88
N PHE A 131 -12.57 1.27 10.83
CA PHE A 131 -11.19 0.86 10.94
C PHE A 131 -10.34 1.34 9.75
N GLY A 132 -10.87 1.23 8.53
CA GLY A 132 -10.21 1.75 7.33
C GLY A 132 -9.98 3.26 7.39
N ALA A 133 -10.98 4.03 7.82
CA ALA A 133 -10.85 5.48 8.01
C ALA A 133 -9.81 5.83 9.09
N ALA A 134 -9.81 5.13 10.22
CA ALA A 134 -8.81 5.32 11.27
C ALA A 134 -7.38 4.98 10.79
N ALA A 135 -7.23 3.88 10.06
CA ALA A 135 -5.94 3.44 9.51
C ALA A 135 -5.41 4.43 8.44
N LEU A 136 -6.29 4.99 7.61
CA LEU A 136 -5.94 6.06 6.67
C LEU A 136 -5.45 7.31 7.41
N GLY A 137 -6.18 7.76 8.43
CA GLY A 137 -5.79 8.93 9.24
C GLY A 137 -4.43 8.74 9.92
N GLY A 138 -4.23 7.61 10.59
CA GLY A 138 -2.96 7.27 11.23
C GLY A 138 -1.80 7.10 10.25
N GLY A 139 -2.03 6.44 9.11
CA GLY A 139 -1.02 6.26 8.06
C GLY A 139 -0.59 7.58 7.41
N VAL A 140 -1.53 8.50 7.19
CA VAL A 140 -1.24 9.85 6.70
C VAL A 140 -0.46 10.65 7.73
N TRP A 141 -0.83 10.60 9.01
CA TRP A 141 -0.11 11.28 10.09
C TRP A 141 1.34 10.80 10.21
N ILE A 142 1.55 9.49 10.32
CA ILE A 142 2.88 8.87 10.43
C ILE A 142 3.70 9.17 9.17
N GLY A 143 3.09 9.07 7.99
CA GLY A 143 3.76 9.37 6.73
C GLY A 143 4.15 10.86 6.57
N LEU A 144 3.38 11.77 7.18
CA LEU A 144 3.75 13.17 7.27
C LEU A 144 4.91 13.36 8.26
N GLU A 145 4.86 12.77 9.46
CA GLU A 145 5.91 12.92 10.47
C GLU A 145 7.26 12.33 10.07
N VAL A 146 7.30 11.09 9.56
CA VAL A 146 8.54 10.47 9.07
C VAL A 146 9.17 11.32 7.97
N VAL A 147 8.34 12.03 7.19
CA VAL A 147 8.82 12.88 6.10
C VAL A 147 9.23 14.27 6.58
N THR A 148 8.53 14.88 7.52
CA THR A 148 9.00 16.13 8.13
C THR A 148 10.31 15.91 8.88
N ALA A 149 10.48 14.74 9.52
CA ALA A 149 11.73 14.31 10.13
C ALA A 149 12.85 14.11 9.09
N SER A 150 12.58 13.49 7.94
CA SER A 150 13.62 13.28 6.90
C SER A 150 14.02 14.58 6.17
N ARG A 151 13.11 15.56 6.05
CA ARG A 151 13.45 16.91 5.56
C ARG A 151 14.43 17.63 6.49
N ARG A 152 14.34 17.42 7.81
CA ARG A 152 15.27 18.00 8.79
C ARG A 152 16.68 17.42 8.69
N HIS A 153 16.81 16.20 8.17
CA HIS A 153 18.09 15.49 8.04
C HIS A 153 18.71 15.52 6.64
N ARG A 154 18.14 16.26 5.67
CA ARG A 154 18.83 16.43 4.39
C ARG A 154 20.13 17.21 4.62
N PRO A 155 21.32 16.62 4.35
CA PRO A 155 22.56 17.37 4.40
C PRO A 155 22.50 18.50 3.36
N PRO A 156 23.12 19.66 3.62
CA PRO A 156 23.17 20.76 2.66
C PRO A 156 23.71 20.26 1.32
N SER A 157 23.05 20.63 0.23
CA SER A 157 23.47 20.27 -1.13
C SER A 157 24.95 20.61 -1.31
N PRO A 158 25.79 19.69 -1.84
CA PRO A 158 27.17 20.03 -2.17
C PRO A 158 27.14 21.15 -3.21
N GLY A 159 27.50 22.36 -2.80
CA GLY A 159 27.63 23.49 -3.70
C GLY A 159 28.67 23.16 -4.77
N GLY A 160 28.33 23.40 -6.04
CA GLY A 160 29.27 23.39 -7.15
C GLY A 160 28.61 24.07 -8.34
N HIS A 161 29.22 25.02 -9.05
CA HIS A 161 30.53 25.67 -8.95
C HIS A 161 30.34 27.01 -9.70
N PRO A 162 30.90 28.16 -9.27
CA PRO A 162 30.88 29.35 -10.10
C PRO A 162 31.70 29.08 -11.37
N HIS A 163 31.03 29.03 -12.52
CA HIS A 163 31.64 28.98 -13.83
C HIS A 163 32.45 30.28 -14.04
N ARG A 164 33.73 30.27 -13.67
CA ARG A 164 34.70 31.29 -14.10
C ARG A 164 34.98 31.03 -15.58
N ARG A 165 34.40 31.84 -16.46
CA ARG A 165 34.88 32.00 -17.84
C ARG A 165 35.80 33.22 -17.84
N GLY A 166 37.09 32.97 -18.06
CA GLY A 166 38.04 33.96 -18.55
C GLY A 166 38.05 33.96 -20.07
#